data_AF-W2DYJ9-F1
#
_entry.id   AF-W2DYJ9-F1
#
_cell.length_a   1.000
_cell.length_b   1.000
_cell.length_c   1.000
_cell.angle_alpha   90.00
_cell.angle_beta   90.00
_cell.angle_gamma   90.00
#
_symmetry.space_group_name_H-M   'P 1'
#
loop_
_entity.id
_entity.type
_entity.pdbx_description
1 polymer ?
#
loop_
_entity_poly.entity_id
_entity_poly.type
_entity_poly.pdbx_seq_one_letter_code
_entity_poly.pdbx_strand_id
1 'polypeptide(L)'
;MIKKPGENYVIDGIDFCPSLPSVIRSKSGIAFDPNRPAWSYRDGVYSVYMDFSGLHFSAVLMASFHLTLIWFVENRAPSTVMGRFAALKAFALRLQEGRVEPLETICGNDVLIHCDANDFQTRDLFAFLRRWHAMSLPGIQDDVVYVLDRKKLRKRETGIAVLTWDPELGPFTPIEQVGIQDALNEAYGAGRLSEDIYLLAWLFIALGSRPVQ
;
A
#
# COMPACT_ATOMS: atom_id res chain seq x y z
N MET A 1 14.32 -3.07 20.57
CA MET A 1 15.61 -2.97 19.83
C MET A 1 15.31 -2.31 18.49
N ILE A 2 15.47 -0.98 18.41
CA ILE A 2 15.04 -0.16 17.27
C ILE A 2 16.17 -0.19 16.23
N LYS A 3 15.98 -0.89 15.11
CA LYS A 3 16.86 -0.76 13.93
C LYS A 3 16.70 0.66 13.38
N LYS A 4 17.78 1.45 13.40
CA LYS A 4 17.93 2.62 12.52
C LYS A 4 18.12 2.09 11.09
N PRO A 5 17.40 2.61 10.07
CA PRO A 5 17.83 2.47 8.69
C PRO A 5 18.15 3.88 8.17
N GLY A 6 19.43 4.21 8.27
CA GLY A 6 20.06 5.28 7.51
C GLY A 6 21.21 4.64 6.76
N GLU A 7 20.90 3.76 5.80
CA GLU A 7 21.83 3.52 4.70
C GLU A 7 21.81 4.81 3.88
N ASN A 8 22.93 5.53 3.95
CA ASN A 8 23.12 6.81 3.29
C ASN A 8 23.04 6.57 1.78
N TYR A 9 21.94 7.00 1.18
CA TYR A 9 21.92 7.34 -0.24
C TYR A 9 22.88 8.53 -0.38
N VAL A 10 24.11 8.27 -0.83
CA VAL A 10 25.10 9.32 -1.08
C VAL A 10 24.60 10.11 -2.29
N ILE A 11 24.33 11.39 -2.10
CA ILE A 11 23.94 12.32 -3.16
C ILE A 11 25.07 13.35 -3.28
N ASP A 12 26.02 13.08 -4.18
CA ASP A 12 26.96 14.10 -4.65
C ASP A 12 26.37 14.77 -5.90
N GLY A 13 26.46 16.10 -5.95
CA GLY A 13 25.83 16.94 -6.96
C GLY A 13 26.44 16.82 -8.36
N ILE A 14 25.60 17.15 -9.35
CA ILE A 14 25.74 17.16 -10.83
C ILE A 14 25.01 15.98 -11.48
N ASP A 15 23.79 16.24 -11.98
CA ASP A 15 22.94 15.39 -12.85
C ASP A 15 23.11 13.88 -12.67
N PHE A 16 23.02 13.42 -11.42
CA PHE A 16 23.17 12.01 -11.10
C PHE A 16 21.81 11.32 -11.20
N CYS A 17 21.66 10.43 -12.19
CA CYS A 17 20.55 9.48 -12.19
C CYS A 17 20.77 8.52 -11.00
N PRO A 18 19.87 8.49 -10.00
CA PRO A 18 20.04 7.62 -8.85
C PRO A 18 20.15 6.15 -9.28
N SER A 19 21.20 5.44 -8.86
CA SER A 19 21.38 4.04 -9.21
C SER A 19 20.52 3.14 -8.32
N LEU A 20 19.84 2.17 -8.91
CA LEU A 20 19.08 1.17 -8.18
C LEU A 20 19.98 0.02 -7.69
N PRO A 21 19.73 -0.53 -6.50
CA PRO A 21 20.41 -1.74 -6.04
C PRO A 21 20.07 -2.95 -6.94
N SER A 22 20.95 -3.94 -6.98
CA SER A 22 20.74 -5.16 -7.78
C SER A 22 19.73 -6.14 -7.16
N VAL A 23 19.61 -6.12 -5.82
CA VAL A 23 18.68 -6.95 -5.06
C VAL A 23 18.17 -6.15 -3.86
N ILE A 24 16.88 -6.23 -3.59
CA ILE A 24 16.26 -5.69 -2.37
C ILE A 24 15.50 -6.79 -1.63
N ARG A 25 15.14 -6.54 -0.37
CA ARG A 25 14.33 -7.46 0.44
C ARG A 25 13.08 -6.77 0.96
N SER A 26 11.92 -7.41 0.84
CA SER A 26 10.70 -6.91 1.48
C SER A 26 10.84 -6.88 3.00
N LYS A 27 9.93 -6.18 3.68
CA LYS A 27 9.82 -6.18 5.15
C LYS A 27 9.79 -7.61 5.74
N SER A 28 9.17 -8.55 5.03
CA SER A 28 9.07 -9.97 5.42
C SER A 28 10.30 -10.80 5.02
N GLY A 29 11.29 -10.20 4.35
CA GLY A 29 12.56 -10.83 3.96
C GLY A 29 12.62 -11.40 2.55
N ILE A 30 11.57 -11.23 1.73
CA ILE A 30 11.51 -11.76 0.36
C ILE A 30 12.44 -10.97 -0.55
N ALA A 31 13.41 -11.64 -1.16
CA ALA A 31 14.39 -11.01 -2.04
C ALA A 31 13.91 -10.99 -3.49
N PHE A 32 14.10 -9.87 -4.19
CA PHE A 32 13.87 -9.75 -5.63
C PHE A 32 14.74 -8.64 -6.24
N ASP A 33 14.83 -8.63 -7.58
CA ASP A 33 15.59 -7.65 -8.37
C ASP A 33 14.69 -6.46 -8.75
N PRO A 34 14.98 -5.23 -8.30
CA PRO A 34 14.15 -4.06 -8.57
C PRO A 34 14.39 -3.45 -9.97
N ASN A 35 15.35 -3.94 -10.74
CA ASN A 35 15.64 -3.45 -12.10
C ASN A 35 14.74 -4.10 -13.17
N ARG A 36 13.87 -5.02 -12.76
CA ARG A 36 12.89 -5.66 -13.64
C ARG A 36 11.82 -4.66 -14.07
N PRO A 37 11.29 -4.78 -15.31
CA PRO A 37 10.26 -3.88 -15.84
C PRO A 37 8.92 -3.97 -15.09
N ALA A 38 8.72 -5.06 -14.34
CA ALA A 38 7.65 -5.21 -13.38
C ALA A 38 8.19 -5.97 -12.16
N TRP A 39 7.73 -5.61 -10.97
CA TRP A 39 8.04 -6.36 -9.76
C TRP A 39 6.94 -7.37 -9.49
N SER A 40 7.32 -8.64 -9.36
CA SER A 40 6.40 -9.72 -9.03
C SER A 40 7.03 -10.64 -7.99
N TYR A 41 6.35 -10.81 -6.85
CA TYR A 41 6.78 -11.68 -5.78
C TYR A 41 5.61 -12.05 -4.85
N ARG A 42 5.77 -13.13 -4.09
CA ARG A 42 4.78 -13.56 -3.08
C ARG A 42 5.29 -13.26 -1.68
N ASP A 43 4.48 -12.60 -0.87
CA ASP A 43 4.79 -12.19 0.51
C ASP A 43 3.63 -12.59 1.42
N GLY A 44 3.75 -13.77 2.04
CA GLY A 44 2.69 -14.40 2.81
C GLY A 44 1.46 -14.72 1.96
N VAL A 45 0.30 -14.20 2.37
CA VAL A 45 -0.98 -14.33 1.65
C VAL A 45 -1.13 -13.35 0.48
N TYR A 46 -0.19 -12.41 0.31
CA TYR A 46 -0.26 -11.41 -0.74
C TYR A 46 0.61 -11.80 -1.95
N SER A 47 0.02 -11.73 -3.14
CA SER A 47 0.76 -11.74 -4.41
C SER A 47 0.96 -10.28 -4.83
N VAL A 48 2.21 -9.82 -4.84
CA VAL A 48 2.56 -8.47 -5.27
C VAL A 48 2.85 -8.50 -6.77
N TYR A 49 2.21 -7.59 -7.48
CA TYR A 49 2.49 -7.31 -8.89
C TYR A 49 2.43 -5.80 -9.12
N MET A 50 3.54 -5.22 -9.57
CA MET A 50 3.66 -3.80 -9.87
C MET A 50 4.32 -3.64 -11.22
N ASP A 51 3.50 -3.28 -12.20
CA ASP A 51 3.93 -3.09 -13.58
C ASP A 51 4.12 -1.61 -13.89
N PHE A 52 5.33 -1.23 -14.27
CA PHE A 52 5.69 0.16 -14.54
C PHE A 52 5.38 0.60 -15.97
N SER A 53 4.85 -0.29 -16.80
CA SER A 53 4.39 0.06 -18.14
C SER A 53 3.38 1.22 -18.12
N GLY A 54 3.47 2.06 -19.15
CA GLY A 54 2.63 3.25 -19.29
C GLY A 54 3.14 4.49 -18.54
N LEU A 55 4.11 4.35 -17.62
CA LEU A 55 4.74 5.51 -16.97
C LEU A 55 5.78 6.14 -17.90
N HIS A 56 5.43 7.28 -18.49
CA HIS A 56 6.36 8.10 -19.27
C HIS A 56 7.12 9.10 -18.38
N PHE A 57 8.12 8.62 -17.64
CA PHE A 57 8.98 9.42 -16.77
C PHE A 57 10.37 9.62 -17.38
N SER A 58 11.03 10.72 -17.04
CA SER A 58 12.46 10.86 -17.31
C SER A 58 13.25 9.81 -16.51
N ALA A 59 14.45 9.47 -16.96
CA ALA A 59 15.28 8.46 -16.29
C ALA A 59 15.51 8.79 -14.81
N VAL A 60 15.76 10.06 -14.50
CA VAL A 60 15.96 10.56 -13.14
C VAL A 60 14.68 10.41 -12.31
N LEU A 61 13.53 10.83 -12.84
CA LEU A 61 12.25 10.72 -12.13
C LEU A 61 11.88 9.25 -11.87
N MET A 62 12.12 8.37 -12.86
CA MET A 62 11.86 6.94 -12.75
C MET A 62 12.73 6.26 -11.69
N ALA A 63 14.01 6.60 -11.63
CA ALA A 63 14.93 6.10 -10.62
C ALA A 63 14.51 6.53 -9.21
N SER A 64 14.19 7.82 -9.02
CA SER A 64 13.69 8.33 -7.74
C SER A 64 12.36 7.69 -7.31
N PHE A 65 11.46 7.46 -8.27
CA PHE A 65 10.22 6.73 -8.04
C PHE A 65 10.48 5.31 -7.54
N HIS A 66 11.36 4.57 -8.21
CA HIS A 66 11.75 3.22 -7.79
C HIS A 66 12.41 3.21 -6.40
N LEU A 67 13.34 4.11 -6.12
CA LEU A 67 13.97 4.21 -4.79
C LEU A 67 12.95 4.49 -3.67
N THR A 68 11.99 5.36 -3.94
CA THR A 68 10.90 5.62 -3.00
C THR A 68 10.05 4.36 -2.78
N LEU A 69 9.76 3.61 -3.84
CA LEU A 69 8.98 2.37 -3.77
C LEU A 69 9.76 1.25 -3.05
N ILE A 70 11.07 1.14 -3.27
CA ILE A 70 11.98 0.23 -2.55
C ILE A 70 11.86 0.49 -1.04
N TRP A 71 11.93 1.75 -0.61
CA TRP A 71 11.78 2.08 0.79
C TRP A 71 10.44 1.58 1.36
N PHE A 72 9.35 1.71 0.59
CA PHE A 72 8.05 1.20 1.02
C PHE A 72 8.02 -0.33 1.11
N VAL A 73 8.61 -1.03 0.15
CA VAL A 73 8.72 -2.50 0.15
C VAL A 73 9.48 -3.01 1.37
N GLU A 74 10.57 -2.34 1.75
CA GLU A 74 11.41 -2.72 2.89
C GLU A 74 10.73 -2.43 4.24
N ASN A 75 9.87 -1.41 4.31
CA ASN A 75 9.37 -0.88 5.58
C ASN A 75 7.88 -1.11 5.84
N ARG A 76 7.09 -1.53 4.84
CA ARG A 76 5.62 -1.61 4.94
C ARG A 76 5.09 -2.97 4.50
N ALA A 77 3.84 -3.24 4.88
CA ALA A 77 3.15 -4.47 4.47
C ALA A 77 2.83 -4.43 2.96
N PRO A 78 2.80 -5.59 2.28
CA PRO A 78 2.55 -5.69 0.83
C PRO A 78 1.30 -4.93 0.36
N SER A 79 0.19 -5.07 1.09
CA SER A 79 -1.07 -4.38 0.79
C SER A 79 -0.94 -2.86 0.77
N THR A 80 -0.13 -2.29 1.67
CA THR A 80 0.12 -0.85 1.71
C THR A 80 0.97 -0.39 0.53
N VAL A 81 1.97 -1.18 0.12
CA VAL A 81 2.81 -0.87 -1.03
C VAL A 81 1.98 -0.86 -2.31
N MET A 82 1.16 -1.90 -2.52
CA MET A 82 0.28 -2.01 -3.69
C MET A 82 -0.71 -0.85 -3.78
N GLY A 83 -1.33 -0.45 -2.66
CA GLY A 83 -2.25 0.70 -2.62
C GLY A 83 -1.57 2.00 -3.04
N ARG A 84 -0.36 2.27 -2.52
CA ARG A 84 0.42 3.47 -2.89
C ARG A 84 0.89 3.45 -4.34
N PHE A 85 1.34 2.30 -4.81
CA PHE A 85 1.73 2.12 -6.20
C PHE A 85 0.55 2.38 -7.14
N ALA A 86 -0.61 1.78 -6.87
CA ALA A 86 -1.81 1.98 -7.68
C ALA A 86 -2.25 3.46 -7.71
N ALA A 87 -2.27 4.12 -6.54
CA ALA A 87 -2.64 5.53 -6.44
C ALA A 87 -1.68 6.44 -7.23
N LEU A 88 -0.37 6.20 -7.13
CA LEU A 88 0.61 6.97 -7.88
C LEU A 88 0.55 6.68 -9.39
N LYS A 89 0.41 5.42 -9.79
CA LYS A 89 0.29 5.06 -11.21
C LYS A 89 -0.93 5.73 -11.84
N ALA A 90 -2.09 5.69 -11.17
CA ALA A 90 -3.30 6.36 -11.65
C ALA A 90 -3.11 7.89 -11.76
N PHE A 91 -2.43 8.51 -10.79
CA PHE A 91 -2.11 9.93 -10.83
C PHE A 91 -1.15 10.28 -11.99
N ALA A 92 -0.08 9.50 -12.16
CA ALA A 92 0.92 9.71 -13.20
C ALA A 92 0.31 9.58 -14.61
N LEU A 93 -0.54 8.57 -14.83
CA LEU A 93 -1.24 8.39 -16.10
C LEU A 93 -2.12 9.61 -16.42
N ARG A 94 -2.84 10.16 -15.43
CA ARG A 94 -3.61 11.41 -15.61
C ARG A 94 -2.75 12.62 -15.93
N LEU A 95 -1.56 12.73 -15.33
CA LEU A 95 -0.63 13.82 -15.66
C LEU A 95 -0.05 13.71 -17.07
N GLN A 96 0.07 12.49 -17.57
CA GLN A 96 0.64 12.17 -18.88
C GLN A 96 -0.39 12.25 -20.01
N GLU A 97 -1.69 12.39 -19.70
CA GLU A 97 -2.73 12.58 -20.71
C GLU A 97 -2.41 13.79 -21.60
N GLY A 98 -2.22 13.52 -22.90
CA GLY A 98 -1.90 14.55 -23.89
C GLY A 98 -0.46 15.07 -23.86
N ARG A 99 0.42 14.54 -23.00
CA ARG A 99 1.85 14.89 -23.00
C ARG A 99 2.64 13.98 -23.92
N VAL A 100 3.48 14.58 -24.75
CA VAL A 100 4.45 13.86 -25.60
C VAL A 100 5.78 13.70 -24.88
N GLU A 101 6.21 14.71 -24.13
CA GLU A 101 7.49 14.69 -23.42
C GLU A 101 7.41 13.90 -22.09
N PRO A 102 8.51 13.27 -21.68
CA PRO A 102 8.57 12.56 -20.40
C PRO A 102 8.37 13.53 -19.22
N LEU A 103 7.68 13.05 -18.19
CA LEU A 103 7.54 13.83 -16.95
C LEU A 103 8.89 13.91 -16.24
N GLU A 104 9.36 15.11 -15.96
CA GLU A 104 10.62 15.34 -15.24
C GLU A 104 10.40 15.64 -13.76
N THR A 105 9.37 16.41 -13.44
CA THR A 105 9.06 16.83 -12.07
C THR A 105 7.56 16.88 -11.83
N ILE A 106 7.16 16.67 -10.57
CA ILE A 106 5.81 16.88 -10.06
C ILE A 106 5.82 18.16 -9.21
N CYS A 107 4.94 19.11 -9.54
CA CYS A 107 4.76 20.35 -8.81
C CYS A 107 3.46 20.36 -7.99
N GLY A 108 3.30 21.34 -7.11
CA GLY A 108 2.10 21.50 -6.29
C GLY A 108 0.84 21.69 -7.13
N ASN A 109 0.94 22.35 -8.28
CA ASN A 109 -0.19 22.55 -9.19
C ASN A 109 -0.72 21.22 -9.77
N ASP A 110 0.18 20.29 -10.11
CA ASP A 110 -0.19 18.94 -10.57
C ASP A 110 -1.05 18.23 -9.52
N VAL A 111 -0.66 18.32 -8.25
CA VAL A 111 -1.37 17.73 -7.12
C VAL A 111 -2.71 18.43 -6.85
N LEU A 112 -2.77 19.76 -7.02
CA LEU A 112 -4.01 20.50 -6.85
C LEU A 112 -5.07 20.08 -7.88
N ILE A 113 -4.68 20.00 -9.15
CA ILE A 113 -5.57 19.72 -10.29
C ILE A 113 -6.02 18.25 -10.30
N HIS A 114 -5.08 17.32 -10.14
CA HIS A 114 -5.34 15.91 -10.46
C HIS A 114 -5.66 15.02 -9.25
N CYS A 115 -5.81 15.60 -8.06
CA CYS A 115 -6.18 14.88 -6.85
C CYS A 115 -7.56 15.33 -6.34
N ASP A 116 -8.45 14.37 -6.08
CA ASP A 116 -9.71 14.63 -5.38
C ASP A 116 -9.55 14.38 -3.88
N ALA A 117 -10.01 15.32 -3.05
CA ALA A 117 -9.98 15.18 -1.59
C ALA A 117 -10.94 14.09 -1.07
N ASN A 118 -11.95 13.71 -1.87
CA ASN A 118 -12.92 12.67 -1.54
C ASN A 118 -12.45 11.28 -1.96
N ASP A 119 -11.50 11.19 -2.89
CA ASP A 119 -10.91 9.93 -3.32
C ASP A 119 -9.97 9.40 -2.23
N PHE A 120 -10.24 8.17 -1.81
CA PHE A 120 -9.44 7.50 -0.80
C PHE A 120 -8.02 7.19 -1.29
N GLN A 121 -7.80 7.01 -2.60
CA GLN A 121 -6.47 6.79 -3.19
C GLN A 121 -5.56 8.01 -3.02
N THR A 122 -6.13 9.22 -2.95
CA THR A 122 -5.37 10.46 -2.72
C THR A 122 -4.56 10.40 -1.41
N ARG A 123 -5.06 9.71 -0.38
CA ARG A 123 -4.31 9.55 0.88
C ARG A 123 -3.04 8.72 0.70
N ASP A 124 -3.13 7.66 -0.11
CA ASP A 124 -1.98 6.80 -0.40
C ASP A 124 -0.96 7.52 -1.28
N LEU A 125 -1.43 8.26 -2.29
CA LEU A 125 -0.60 9.16 -3.09
C LEU A 125 0.14 10.18 -2.22
N PHE A 126 -0.58 10.87 -1.32
CA PHE A 126 0.01 11.89 -0.44
C PHE A 126 1.10 11.29 0.46
N ALA A 127 0.85 10.10 1.00
CA ALA A 127 1.85 9.39 1.79
C ALA A 127 3.10 9.04 0.97
N PHE A 128 2.92 8.69 -0.32
CA PHE A 128 4.01 8.41 -1.24
C PHE A 128 4.83 9.68 -1.54
N LEU A 129 4.17 10.77 -1.98
CA LEU A 129 4.84 12.02 -2.33
C LEU A 129 5.59 12.65 -1.14
N ARG A 130 5.00 12.61 0.07
CA ARG A 130 5.71 13.04 1.30
C ARG A 130 6.97 12.22 1.53
N ARG A 131 6.91 10.90 1.32
CA ARG A 131 8.06 10.04 1.53
C ARG A 131 9.15 10.31 0.49
N TRP A 132 8.77 10.48 -0.76
CA TRP A 132 9.67 10.83 -1.86
C TRP A 132 10.43 12.12 -1.52
N HIS A 133 9.69 13.19 -1.20
CA HIS A 133 10.29 14.48 -0.83
C HIS A 133 11.19 14.37 0.41
N ALA A 134 10.76 13.65 1.44
CA ALA A 134 11.54 13.46 2.67
C ALA A 134 12.82 12.63 2.48
N MET A 135 12.95 11.88 1.37
CA MET A 135 14.18 11.18 1.00
C MET A 135 15.13 12.07 0.19
N SER A 136 14.76 13.33 -0.07
CA SER A 136 15.53 14.31 -0.84
C SER A 136 15.93 13.79 -2.23
N LEU A 137 15.08 12.92 -2.81
CA LEU A 137 15.26 12.40 -4.16
C LEU A 137 14.72 13.40 -5.18
N PRO A 138 15.36 13.53 -6.36
CA PRO A 138 14.90 14.46 -7.39
C PRO A 138 13.52 14.09 -7.93
N GLY A 139 12.79 15.08 -8.42
CA GLY A 139 11.50 14.91 -9.11
C GLY A 139 10.28 15.47 -8.39
N ILE A 140 10.36 15.79 -7.10
CA ILE A 140 9.27 16.44 -6.35
C ILE A 140 9.69 17.87 -6.00
N GLN A 141 8.92 18.86 -6.44
CA GLN A 141 9.15 20.26 -6.06
C GLN A 141 8.71 20.54 -4.62
N ASP A 142 9.34 21.52 -3.97
CA ASP A 142 9.07 21.86 -2.56
C ASP A 142 7.64 22.35 -2.31
N ASP A 143 7.01 22.97 -3.32
CA ASP A 143 5.64 23.46 -3.26
C ASP A 143 4.60 22.33 -3.14
N VAL A 144 4.96 21.10 -3.52
CA VAL A 144 4.12 19.91 -3.36
C VAL A 144 3.77 19.73 -1.89
N VAL A 145 4.76 19.74 -0.99
CA VAL A 145 4.54 19.50 0.45
C VAL A 145 3.58 20.52 1.04
N TYR A 146 3.70 21.78 0.62
CA TYR A 146 2.79 22.85 1.01
C TYR A 146 1.33 22.57 0.60
N VAL A 147 1.10 22.03 -0.60
CA VAL A 147 -0.23 21.58 -1.04
C VAL A 147 -0.71 20.39 -0.20
N LEU A 148 0.17 19.42 0.06
CA LEU A 148 -0.17 18.22 0.83
C LEU A 148 -0.58 18.54 2.27
N ASP A 149 -0.01 19.58 2.87
CA ASP A 149 -0.32 20.02 4.24
C ASP A 149 -1.66 20.77 4.33
N ARG A 150 -2.05 21.49 3.27
CA ARG A 150 -3.26 22.31 3.26
C ARG A 150 -4.51 21.54 2.81
N LYS A 151 -4.36 20.53 1.97
CA LYS A 151 -5.50 19.78 1.43
C LYS A 151 -6.04 18.78 2.47
N LYS A 152 -7.19 19.10 3.05
CA LYS A 152 -7.91 18.23 4.00
C LYS A 152 -8.55 17.07 3.24
N LEU A 153 -8.00 15.87 3.42
CA LEU A 153 -8.54 14.66 2.80
C LEU A 153 -9.69 14.10 3.63
N ARG A 154 -10.74 13.63 2.94
CA ARG A 154 -11.84 12.90 3.57
C ARG A 154 -11.29 11.67 4.28
N LYS A 155 -11.70 11.47 5.53
CA LYS A 155 -11.39 10.24 6.25
C LYS A 155 -12.32 9.14 5.73
N ARG A 156 -11.79 7.93 5.58
CA ARG A 156 -12.64 6.77 5.31
C ARG A 156 -13.53 6.56 6.52
N GLU A 157 -14.83 6.47 6.28
CA GLU A 157 -15.79 6.13 7.32
C GLU A 157 -15.54 4.69 7.74
N THR A 158 -15.17 4.50 9.00
CA THR A 158 -14.88 3.18 9.58
C THR A 158 -15.84 2.93 10.72
N GLY A 159 -16.38 1.71 10.78
CA GLY A 159 -17.22 1.30 11.91
C GLY A 159 -18.69 1.65 11.76
N ILE A 160 -19.16 2.21 10.64
CA ILE A 160 -20.60 2.43 10.40
C ILE A 160 -21.36 1.11 10.53
N ALA A 161 -20.95 0.08 9.79
CA ALA A 161 -21.56 -1.24 9.84
C ALA A 161 -21.63 -1.84 11.26
N VAL A 162 -20.61 -1.56 12.10
CA VAL A 162 -20.60 -1.99 13.50
C VAL A 162 -21.58 -1.16 14.34
N LEU A 163 -21.59 0.16 14.15
CA LEU A 163 -22.49 1.07 14.89
C LEU A 163 -23.96 0.86 14.55
N THR A 164 -24.27 0.45 13.32
CA THR A 164 -25.64 0.28 12.82
C THR A 164 -26.16 -1.14 12.91
N TRP A 165 -25.36 -2.10 13.43
CA TRP A 165 -25.67 -3.53 13.37
C TRP A 165 -26.09 -3.95 11.95
N ASP A 166 -25.29 -3.53 10.97
CA ASP A 166 -25.55 -3.86 9.57
C ASP A 166 -25.60 -5.39 9.40
N PRO A 167 -26.69 -5.97 8.86
CA PRO A 167 -26.86 -7.41 8.80
C PRO A 167 -25.91 -8.11 7.81
N GLU A 168 -25.26 -7.37 6.90
CA GLU A 168 -24.36 -7.93 5.90
C GLU A 168 -22.88 -7.68 6.24
N LEU A 169 -22.56 -6.46 6.70
CA LEU A 169 -21.19 -5.99 6.93
C LEU A 169 -20.84 -5.82 8.42
N GLY A 170 -21.85 -5.86 9.28
CA GLY A 170 -21.71 -5.73 10.72
C GLY A 170 -21.34 -7.04 11.41
N PRO A 171 -21.09 -7.00 12.73
CA PRO A 171 -20.80 -8.20 13.49
C PRO A 171 -22.07 -9.05 13.68
N PHE A 172 -21.88 -10.37 13.86
CA PHE A 172 -22.97 -11.24 14.28
C PHE A 172 -23.57 -10.77 15.61
N THR A 173 -24.90 -10.71 15.64
CA THR A 173 -25.67 -10.47 16.85
C THR A 173 -25.52 -11.63 17.84
N PRO A 174 -25.82 -11.43 19.14
CA PRO A 174 -25.70 -12.50 20.14
C PRO A 174 -26.48 -13.77 19.78
N ILE A 175 -27.66 -13.63 19.16
CA ILE A 175 -28.48 -14.79 18.77
C ILE A 175 -27.89 -15.54 17.58
N GLU A 176 -27.33 -14.82 16.60
CA GLU A 176 -26.63 -15.43 15.48
C GLU A 176 -25.35 -16.16 15.93
N GLN A 177 -24.62 -15.58 16.90
CA GLN A 177 -23.44 -16.22 17.48
C GLN A 177 -23.78 -17.55 18.17
N VAL A 178 -24.87 -17.60 18.95
CA VAL A 178 -25.36 -18.85 19.54
C VAL A 178 -25.74 -19.84 18.45
N GLY A 179 -26.49 -19.41 17.43
CA GLY A 179 -26.85 -20.28 16.30
C GLY A 179 -25.64 -20.86 15.56
N ILE A 180 -24.58 -20.07 15.35
CA ILE A 180 -23.32 -20.54 14.75
C ILE A 180 -22.65 -21.59 15.65
N GLN A 181 -22.60 -21.36 16.96
CA GLN A 181 -22.00 -22.30 17.91
C GLN A 181 -22.78 -23.62 17.97
N ASP A 182 -24.11 -23.55 18.00
CA ASP A 182 -24.99 -24.72 18.00
C ASP A 182 -24.82 -25.55 16.72
N ALA A 183 -24.83 -24.88 15.55
CA ALA A 183 -24.61 -25.55 14.26
C ALA A 183 -23.22 -26.18 14.17
N LEU A 184 -22.18 -25.53 14.72
CA LEU A 184 -20.83 -26.05 14.77
C LEU A 184 -20.75 -27.33 15.63
N ASN A 185 -21.38 -27.31 16.81
CA ASN A 185 -21.46 -28.45 17.73
C ASN A 185 -22.22 -29.63 17.10
N GLU A 186 -23.35 -29.36 16.46
CA GLU A 186 -24.16 -30.38 15.79
C GLU A 186 -23.38 -31.03 14.63
N ALA A 187 -22.70 -30.23 13.81
CA ALA A 187 -21.90 -30.73 12.70
C ALA A 187 -20.74 -31.61 13.17
N TYR A 188 -20.06 -31.22 14.25
CA TYR A 188 -19.00 -32.04 14.86
C TYR A 188 -19.57 -33.33 15.48
N GLY A 189 -20.64 -33.25 16.26
CA GLY A 189 -21.29 -34.42 16.85
C GLY A 189 -21.84 -35.42 15.82
N ALA A 190 -22.24 -34.93 14.65
CA ALA A 190 -22.67 -35.74 13.51
C ALA A 190 -21.51 -36.29 12.66
N GLY A 191 -20.25 -36.02 13.02
CA GLY A 191 -19.07 -36.46 12.26
C GLY A 191 -18.89 -35.76 10.91
N ARG A 192 -19.56 -34.61 10.69
CA ARG A 192 -19.44 -33.82 9.45
C ARG A 192 -18.21 -32.90 9.44
N LEU A 193 -17.56 -32.72 10.59
CA LEU A 193 -16.35 -31.92 10.77
C LEU A 193 -15.25 -32.73 11.44
N SER A 194 -14.00 -32.50 11.05
CA SER A 194 -12.85 -33.01 11.79
C SER A 194 -12.61 -32.19 13.06
N GLU A 195 -11.95 -32.81 14.04
CA GLU A 195 -11.58 -32.17 15.31
C GLU A 195 -10.71 -30.91 15.08
N ASP A 196 -9.76 -30.96 14.15
CA ASP A 196 -8.90 -29.82 13.80
C ASP A 196 -9.70 -28.58 13.36
N ILE A 197 -10.70 -28.79 12.48
CA ILE A 197 -11.55 -27.70 11.97
C ILE A 197 -12.49 -27.18 13.07
N TYR A 198 -13.02 -28.08 13.89
CA TYR A 198 -13.86 -27.72 15.02
C TYR A 198 -13.11 -26.85 16.04
N LEU A 199 -11.89 -27.26 16.44
CA LEU A 199 -11.05 -26.49 17.35
C LEU A 199 -10.62 -25.15 16.76
N LEU A 200 -10.25 -25.13 15.48
CA LEU A 200 -9.89 -23.89 14.79
C LEU A 200 -11.05 -22.89 14.77
N ALA A 201 -12.27 -23.35 14.47
CA ALA A 201 -13.46 -22.50 14.49
C ALA A 201 -13.71 -21.89 15.88
N TRP A 202 -13.59 -22.69 16.94
CA TRP A 202 -13.71 -22.21 18.32
C TRP A 202 -12.63 -21.19 18.69
N LEU A 203 -11.39 -21.37 18.23
CA LEU A 203 -10.33 -20.39 18.43
C LEU A 203 -10.65 -19.07 17.73
N PHE A 204 -11.17 -19.09 16.50
CA PHE A 204 -11.59 -17.87 15.80
C PHE A 204 -12.74 -17.16 16.54
N ILE A 205 -13.74 -17.89 17.02
CA ILE A 205 -14.86 -17.34 17.79
C ILE A 205 -14.38 -16.70 19.08
N ALA A 206 -13.51 -17.38 19.83
CA ALA A 206 -13.04 -16.93 21.14
C ALA A 206 -12.08 -15.73 21.04
N LEU A 207 -11.21 -15.72 20.02
CA LEU A 207 -10.15 -14.71 19.91
C LEU A 207 -10.51 -13.55 19.00
N GLY A 208 -11.51 -13.71 18.12
CA GLY A 208 -11.82 -12.73 17.07
C GLY A 208 -10.61 -12.43 16.17
N SER A 209 -9.69 -13.39 16.03
CA SER A 209 -8.43 -13.21 15.31
C SER A 209 -8.66 -13.08 13.81
N ARG A 210 -7.83 -12.27 13.14
CA ARG A 210 -7.83 -12.23 11.67
C ARG A 210 -7.20 -13.52 11.15
N PRO A 211 -7.64 -14.07 9.99
CA PRO A 211 -7.10 -15.32 9.43
C PRO A 211 -5.58 -15.38 9.18
N VAL A 212 -4.89 -14.23 9.21
CA VAL A 212 -3.45 -14.12 8.95
C VAL A 212 -2.59 -14.09 10.23
N GLN A 213 -3.22 -13.96 11.41
CA GLN A 213 -2.56 -13.86 12.72
C GLN A 213 -2.58 -15.21 13.43
#